data_AF-A0PZ00-F1
#
_entry.id   AF-A0PZ00-F1
#
_cell.length_a   1.000
_cell.length_b   1.000
_cell.length_c   1.000
_cell.angle_alpha   90.00
_cell.angle_beta   90.00
_cell.angle_gamma   90.00
#
_symmetry.space_group_name_H-M   'P 1'
#
loop_
_entity.id
_entity.type
_entity.pdbx_description
1 polymer ?
#
loop_
_entity_poly.entity_id
_entity_poly.type
_entity_poly.pdbx_seq_one_letter_code
_entity_poly.pdbx_strand_id
1 'polypeptide(L)'
;MKTKNKFLIMLLFSLIFMCNGKAFASDNSIKQIDAPKNPVAIDKKWKINFSKQLDKAALTKDAIKVLDKNGQAIDINLILSGDEKSVEVVLAKSKYTKGETYSIVITNKIKDKTNKPLKQETRMSFTIENGTTTGGSGSSSSTTTSENKESTANINPSIKKAREGLVKIKPLLKTENEKQLVDYLINTIDERVKNPSYKINSDDVKKRYRSLSSIEQQEFKNLIESTFTIGELMDIREALGV
;
A
#
# COMPACT_ATOMS: atom_id res chain seq x y z
N MET A 1 -34.30 19.73 -8.72
CA MET A 1 -33.56 18.54 -8.23
C MET A 1 -32.04 18.80 -8.31
N LYS A 2 -31.38 19.21 -7.22
CA LYS A 2 -29.90 19.40 -7.14
C LYS A 2 -29.37 19.12 -5.72
N THR A 3 -29.74 18.00 -5.12
CA THR A 3 -29.31 17.67 -3.74
C THR A 3 -28.83 16.24 -3.52
N LYS A 4 -28.90 15.34 -4.52
CA LYS A 4 -28.54 13.91 -4.33
C LYS A 4 -27.04 13.64 -4.19
N ASN A 5 -26.17 14.56 -4.62
CA ASN A 5 -24.71 14.36 -4.60
C ASN A 5 -24.00 14.97 -3.38
N LYS A 6 -24.73 15.67 -2.50
CA LYS A 6 -24.16 16.23 -1.25
C LYS A 6 -24.24 15.25 -0.07
N PHE A 7 -25.07 14.22 -0.17
CA PHE A 7 -25.26 13.22 0.89
C PHE A 7 -24.13 12.19 0.96
N LEU A 8 -23.51 11.85 -0.18
CA LEU A 8 -22.38 10.91 -0.25
C LEU A 8 -21.11 11.47 0.42
N ILE A 9 -20.89 12.79 0.30
CA ILE A 9 -19.78 13.50 0.95
C ILE A 9 -19.99 13.59 2.47
N MET A 10 -21.24 13.79 2.92
CA MET A 10 -21.58 13.82 4.35
C MET A 10 -21.50 12.42 5.00
N LEU A 11 -21.82 11.36 4.25
CA LEU A 11 -21.68 9.97 4.70
C LEU A 11 -20.19 9.58 4.86
N LEU A 12 -19.31 9.97 3.93
CA LEU A 12 -17.87 9.71 4.04
C LEU A 12 -17.20 10.43 5.23
N PHE A 13 -17.68 11.63 5.58
CA PHE A 13 -17.17 12.40 6.74
C PHE A 13 -17.79 11.91 8.08
N SER A 14 -19.01 11.38 8.06
CA SER A 14 -19.69 10.83 9.25
C SER A 14 -19.10 9.49 9.72
N LEU A 15 -18.45 8.70 8.84
CA LEU A 15 -17.71 7.49 9.22
C LEU A 15 -16.46 7.79 10.08
N ILE A 16 -15.99 9.04 10.11
CA ILE A 16 -14.83 9.47 10.91
C ILE A 16 -15.23 9.82 12.36
N PHE A 17 -16.50 10.18 12.63
CA PHE A 17 -16.93 10.72 13.93
C PHE A 17 -17.76 9.77 14.81
N MET A 18 -18.17 8.59 14.34
CA MET A 18 -19.04 7.67 15.11
C MET A 18 -18.32 6.74 16.10
N CYS A 19 -16.99 6.85 16.26
CA CYS A 19 -16.24 6.03 17.22
C CYS A 19 -16.11 6.65 18.62
N ASN A 20 -17.21 7.07 19.26
CA ASN A 20 -17.18 7.43 20.68
C ASN A 20 -18.25 6.69 21.48
N GLY A 21 -17.90 5.46 21.87
CA GLY A 21 -18.62 4.64 22.84
C GLY A 21 -17.65 3.64 23.47
N LYS A 22 -16.86 4.09 24.45
CA LYS A 22 -15.87 3.36 25.25
C LYS A 22 -14.85 2.55 24.42
N ALA A 23 -13.96 3.26 23.74
CA ALA A 23 -12.86 2.70 22.98
C ALA A 23 -11.62 2.45 23.88
N PHE A 24 -11.14 1.21 23.96
CA PHE A 24 -9.70 0.99 23.97
C PHE A 24 -9.23 1.08 22.51
N ALA A 25 -9.04 2.31 22.03
CA ALA A 25 -8.45 2.54 20.72
C ALA A 25 -6.94 2.25 20.82
N SER A 26 -6.53 1.00 20.55
CA SER A 26 -5.29 0.83 19.79
C SER A 26 -5.62 1.31 18.39
N ASP A 27 -5.49 2.63 18.18
CA ASP A 27 -5.57 3.25 16.86
C ASP A 27 -4.35 2.80 16.06
N ASN A 28 -4.46 1.59 15.52
CA ASN A 28 -3.44 0.97 14.68
C ASN A 28 -3.69 1.29 13.19
N SER A 29 -4.46 2.36 12.92
CA SER A 29 -4.63 2.87 11.56
C SER A 29 -3.29 3.39 11.06
N ILE A 30 -2.91 2.97 9.85
CA ILE A 30 -1.67 3.45 9.22
C ILE A 30 -1.96 4.83 8.64
N LYS A 31 -1.13 5.80 9.01
CA LYS A 31 -1.12 7.11 8.40
C LYS A 31 -0.54 7.03 7.01
N GLN A 32 -1.33 7.35 5.99
CA GLN A 32 -0.79 7.54 4.66
C GLN A 32 -0.40 9.01 4.45
N ILE A 33 0.78 9.23 3.88
CA ILE A 33 1.22 10.53 3.38
C ILE A 33 1.09 10.49 1.85
N ASP A 34 0.58 11.58 1.29
CA ASP A 34 0.44 11.75 -0.15
C ASP A 34 1.80 11.59 -0.84
N ALA A 35 1.77 10.88 -1.97
CA ALA A 35 2.94 10.75 -2.82
C ALA A 35 3.38 12.13 -3.35
N PRO A 36 4.69 12.32 -3.63
CA PRO A 36 5.14 13.50 -4.36
C PRO A 36 4.42 13.63 -5.70
N LYS A 37 4.02 14.85 -6.06
CA LYS A 37 3.30 15.12 -7.32
C LYS A 37 4.19 14.98 -8.57
N ASN A 38 5.51 15.05 -8.41
CA ASN A 38 6.47 14.97 -9.51
C ASN A 38 7.26 13.66 -9.44
N PRO A 39 7.73 13.15 -10.59
CA PRO A 39 8.61 11.99 -10.64
C PRO A 39 9.84 12.19 -9.74
N VAL A 40 10.20 11.15 -8.98
CA VAL A 40 11.31 11.21 -8.03
C VAL A 40 12.61 10.83 -8.71
N ALA A 41 13.68 11.59 -8.47
CA ALA A 41 15.01 11.31 -9.01
C ALA A 41 15.56 9.96 -8.49
N ILE A 42 16.35 9.27 -9.32
CA ILE A 42 16.95 7.97 -8.99
C ILE A 42 17.89 7.98 -7.77
N ASP A 43 18.41 9.15 -7.39
CA ASP A 43 19.33 9.36 -6.27
C ASP A 43 18.68 10.16 -5.13
N LYS A 44 17.33 10.21 -5.09
CA LYS A 44 16.59 10.96 -4.10
C LYS A 44 16.99 10.55 -2.68
N LYS A 45 17.32 11.56 -1.87
CA LYS A 45 17.42 11.45 -0.41
C LYS A 45 16.13 11.96 0.23
N TRP A 46 15.68 11.28 1.27
CA TRP A 46 14.46 11.63 1.97
C TRP A 46 14.79 12.24 3.32
N LYS A 47 14.20 13.39 3.62
CA LYS A 47 14.25 13.98 4.97
C LYS A 47 12.89 13.80 5.64
N ILE A 48 12.87 13.02 6.71
CA ILE A 48 11.69 12.79 7.54
C ILE A 48 11.79 13.73 8.74
N ASN A 49 10.79 14.60 8.93
CA ASN A 49 10.74 15.52 10.06
C ASN A 49 9.77 15.00 11.12
N PHE A 50 10.18 15.05 12.38
CA PHE A 50 9.41 14.66 13.55
C PHE A 50 9.07 15.89 14.37
N SER A 51 7.89 15.89 14.99
CA SER A 51 7.47 16.98 15.88
C SER A 51 8.23 17.00 17.22
N LYS A 52 8.95 15.91 17.53
CA LYS A 52 9.71 15.73 18.76
C LYS A 52 11.09 15.16 18.46
N GLN A 53 12.00 15.32 19.42
CA GLN A 53 13.33 14.72 19.37
C GLN A 53 13.23 13.20 19.55
N LEU A 54 13.97 12.48 18.73
CA LEU A 54 13.99 11.04 18.71
C LEU A 54 14.97 10.47 19.75
N ASP A 55 14.63 9.28 20.26
CA ASP A 55 15.60 8.42 20.92
C ASP A 55 16.49 7.77 19.85
N LYS A 56 17.79 8.04 19.91
CA LYS A 56 18.78 7.50 18.98
C LYS A 56 18.82 5.96 19.00
N ALA A 57 18.59 5.34 20.15
CA ALA A 57 18.58 3.87 20.25
C ALA A 57 17.37 3.24 19.55
N ALA A 58 16.27 3.98 19.40
CA ALA A 58 15.08 3.54 18.68
C ALA A 58 15.22 3.67 17.16
N LEU A 59 16.22 4.40 16.66
CA LEU A 59 16.48 4.57 15.23
C LEU A 59 17.17 3.33 14.65
N THR A 60 16.38 2.31 14.35
CA THR A 60 16.83 1.04 13.78
C THR A 60 16.32 0.85 12.35
N LYS A 61 16.90 -0.11 11.62
CA LYS A 61 16.37 -0.55 10.30
C LYS A 61 14.95 -1.12 10.37
N ASP A 62 14.47 -1.40 11.57
CA ASP A 62 13.11 -1.86 11.82
C ASP A 62 12.13 -0.71 12.11
N ALA A 63 12.65 0.45 12.50
CA ALA A 63 11.89 1.66 12.78
C ALA A 63 11.58 2.45 11.51
N ILE A 64 12.53 2.50 10.56
CA ILE A 64 12.34 3.14 9.25
C ILE A 64 12.82 2.17 8.18
N LYS A 65 11.98 1.93 7.17
CA LYS A 65 12.25 1.02 6.04
C LYS A 65 11.94 1.72 4.73
N VAL A 66 12.63 1.29 3.68
CA VAL A 66 12.20 1.50 2.30
C VAL A 66 11.90 0.14 1.70
N LEU A 67 10.71 -0.04 1.15
CA LEU A 67 10.28 -1.27 0.50
C LEU A 67 10.21 -1.05 -1.01
N ASP A 68 10.63 -2.05 -1.79
CA ASP A 68 10.41 -2.10 -3.23
C ASP A 68 8.94 -2.43 -3.57
N LYS A 69 8.64 -2.49 -4.87
CA LYS A 69 7.30 -2.88 -5.37
C LYS A 69 6.84 -4.27 -4.92
N ASN A 70 7.75 -5.14 -4.49
CA ASN A 70 7.45 -6.49 -4.02
C ASN A 70 7.32 -6.56 -2.50
N GLY A 71 7.38 -5.41 -1.80
CA GLY A 71 7.38 -5.35 -0.34
C GLY A 71 8.70 -5.72 0.32
N GLN A 72 9.77 -5.93 -0.46
CA GLN A 72 11.08 -6.30 0.06
C GLN A 72 11.82 -5.06 0.55
N ALA A 73 12.38 -5.14 1.76
CA ALA A 73 13.17 -4.06 2.30
C ALA A 73 14.49 -3.91 1.53
N ILE A 74 14.76 -2.70 1.06
CA ILE A 74 16.05 -2.35 0.44
C ILE A 74 16.98 -1.73 1.49
N ASP A 75 18.28 -1.91 1.29
CA ASP A 75 19.28 -1.48 2.26
C ASP A 75 19.44 0.05 2.27
N ILE A 76 19.32 0.64 3.46
CA ILE A 76 19.34 2.08 3.70
C ILE A 76 20.27 2.45 4.84
N ASN A 77 20.80 3.66 4.75
CA ASN A 77 21.46 4.38 5.82
C ASN A 77 20.49 5.41 6.41
N LEU A 78 20.49 5.51 7.74
CA LEU A 78 19.72 6.48 8.50
C LEU A 78 20.68 7.46 9.16
N ILE A 79 20.53 8.75 8.85
CA ILE A 79 21.39 9.81 9.40
C ILE A 79 20.49 10.72 10.25
N LEU A 80 20.65 10.63 11.57
CA LEU A 80 19.94 11.50 12.51
C LEU A 80 20.56 12.90 12.50
N SER A 81 19.72 13.94 12.40
CA SER A 81 20.18 15.33 12.49
C SER A 81 20.68 15.67 13.89
N GLY A 82 21.53 16.70 14.00
CA GLY A 82 22.10 17.13 15.29
C GLY A 82 21.07 17.61 16.32
N ASP A 83 19.91 18.10 15.87
CA ASP A 83 18.78 18.46 16.72
C ASP A 83 17.86 17.26 17.07
N GLU A 84 18.14 16.09 16.49
CA GLU A 84 17.42 14.82 16.63
C GLU A 84 15.94 14.88 16.22
N LYS A 85 15.54 15.89 15.45
CA LYS A 85 14.15 16.07 14.97
C LYS A 85 13.96 15.66 13.52
N SER A 86 15.02 15.24 12.84
CA SER A 86 14.90 14.73 11.47
C SER A 86 15.84 13.57 11.20
N VAL A 87 15.43 12.69 10.30
CA VAL A 87 16.25 11.58 9.82
C VAL A 87 16.34 11.70 8.31
N GLU A 88 17.57 11.69 7.80
CA GLU A 88 17.84 11.52 6.38
C GLU A 88 17.92 10.02 6.06
N VAL A 89 17.15 9.59 5.06
CA VAL A 89 17.15 8.23 4.54
C VAL A 89 17.83 8.23 3.18
N VAL A 90 18.90 7.43 3.08
CA VAL A 90 19.74 7.33 1.89
C VAL A 90 19.93 5.85 1.55
N LEU A 91 19.87 5.48 0.27
CA LEU A 91 20.20 4.12 -0.15
C LEU A 91 21.67 3.80 0.17
N ALA A 92 21.94 2.60 0.66
CA ALA A 92 23.27 2.24 1.14
C ALA A 92 24.27 1.93 0.02
N LYS A 93 23.82 1.32 -1.07
CA LYS A 93 24.72 0.77 -2.11
C LYS A 93 24.34 1.13 -3.54
N SER A 94 23.07 1.39 -3.80
CA SER A 94 22.54 1.56 -5.17
C SER A 94 21.65 2.79 -5.29
N LYS A 95 21.30 3.14 -6.52
CA LYS A 95 20.24 4.10 -6.85
C LYS A 95 18.91 3.36 -6.95
N TYR A 96 17.81 4.11 -6.89
CA TYR A 96 16.52 3.54 -7.21
C TYR A 96 16.43 3.20 -8.71
N THR A 97 15.65 2.17 -9.02
CA THR A 97 15.40 1.75 -10.40
C THR A 97 14.36 2.67 -11.03
N LYS A 98 14.63 3.14 -12.25
CA LYS A 98 13.70 3.98 -13.02
C LYS A 98 12.36 3.29 -13.23
N GLY A 99 11.28 4.04 -13.09
CA GLY A 99 9.91 3.52 -13.26
C GLY A 99 9.37 2.66 -12.14
N GLU A 100 10.22 2.27 -11.20
CA GLU A 100 9.80 1.46 -10.07
C GLU A 100 9.15 2.31 -8.98
N THR A 101 8.21 1.70 -8.27
CA THR A 101 7.53 2.29 -7.12
C THR A 101 8.07 1.69 -5.84
N TYR A 102 8.23 2.55 -4.85
CA TYR A 102 8.76 2.23 -3.53
C TYR A 102 7.86 2.82 -2.46
N SER A 103 8.03 2.35 -1.23
CA SER A 103 7.38 2.94 -0.05
C SER A 103 8.36 3.18 1.09
N ILE A 104 8.28 4.35 1.71
CA ILE A 104 8.89 4.59 3.03
C ILE A 104 7.88 4.18 4.09
N VAL A 105 8.33 3.38 5.04
CA VAL A 105 7.54 2.91 6.19
C VAL A 105 8.22 3.36 7.47
N ILE A 106 7.50 4.09 8.32
CA ILE A 106 7.93 4.52 9.65
C ILE A 106 7.05 3.81 10.67
N THR A 107 7.61 2.82 11.37
CA THR A 107 6.86 1.95 12.27
C THR A 107 6.72 2.57 13.67
N ASN A 108 5.84 2.00 14.49
CA ASN A 108 5.71 2.36 15.91
C ASN A 108 6.93 1.99 16.77
N LYS A 109 7.95 1.31 16.21
CA LYS A 109 9.20 1.02 16.91
C LYS A 109 10.07 2.27 17.11
N ILE A 110 9.85 3.32 16.33
CA ILE A 110 10.51 4.60 16.56
C ILE A 110 9.93 5.29 17.80
N LYS A 111 10.78 5.89 18.62
CA LYS A 111 10.39 6.51 19.88
C LYS A 111 10.98 7.92 20.04
N ASP A 112 10.28 8.76 20.79
CA ASP A 112 10.81 10.04 21.26
C ASP A 112 11.72 9.84 22.48
N LYS A 113 12.46 10.90 22.88
CA LYS A 113 13.31 10.88 24.09
C LYS A 113 12.57 10.59 25.39
N THR A 114 11.24 10.68 25.41
CA THR A 114 10.41 10.30 26.55
C THR A 114 9.95 8.85 26.47
N ASN A 115 10.57 8.03 25.60
CA ASN A 115 10.28 6.62 25.35
C ASN A 115 8.84 6.38 24.83
N LYS A 116 8.19 7.42 24.27
CA LYS A 116 6.86 7.27 23.69
C LYS A 116 6.98 6.87 22.22
N PRO A 117 6.30 5.79 21.78
CA PRO A 117 6.33 5.37 20.39
C PRO A 117 5.59 6.35 19.48
N LEU A 118 5.87 6.28 18.18
CA LEU A 118 5.06 6.96 17.18
C LEU A 118 3.60 6.50 17.31
N LYS A 119 2.67 7.47 17.34
CA LYS A 119 1.24 7.21 17.60
C LYS A 119 0.62 6.24 16.61
N GLN A 120 1.05 6.30 15.35
CA GLN A 120 0.54 5.50 14.25
C GLN A 120 1.67 5.27 13.24
N GLU A 121 1.76 4.05 12.72
CA GLU A 121 2.67 3.75 11.62
C GLU A 121 2.36 4.68 10.45
N THR A 122 3.40 5.20 9.80
CA THR A 122 3.25 6.16 8.72
C THR A 122 3.92 5.66 7.45
N ARG A 123 3.20 5.69 6.33
CA ARG A 123 3.68 5.23 5.02
C ARG A 123 3.57 6.31 3.96
N MET A 124 4.52 6.33 3.05
CA MET A 124 4.51 7.19 1.86
C MET A 124 5.00 6.39 0.66
N SER A 125 4.19 6.34 -0.40
CA SER A 125 4.62 5.74 -1.67
C SER A 125 5.22 6.79 -2.59
N PHE A 126 6.16 6.38 -3.44
CA PHE A 126 6.76 7.24 -4.45
C PHE A 126 7.22 6.42 -5.66
N THR A 127 7.20 7.05 -6.83
CA THR A 127 7.60 6.44 -8.10
C THR A 127 8.77 7.21 -8.69
N ILE A 128 9.78 6.47 -9.15
CA ILE A 128 10.98 7.03 -9.74
C ILE A 128 10.73 7.40 -11.19
N GLU A 129 11.32 8.51 -11.64
CA GLU A 129 11.24 8.94 -13.02
C GLU A 129 11.61 7.82 -14.01
N ASN A 130 10.70 7.55 -14.94
CA ASN A 130 11.05 6.91 -16.21
C ASN A 130 11.81 7.97 -16.97
N GLY A 131 13.11 7.81 -17.17
CA GLY A 131 13.92 8.80 -17.88
C GLY A 131 13.45 8.94 -19.32
N THR A 132 12.47 9.81 -19.55
CA THR A 132 12.00 10.24 -20.87
C THR A 132 12.09 11.75 -20.90
N THR A 133 13.09 12.20 -21.63
CA THR A 133 13.28 13.57 -22.09
C THR A 133 11.98 14.16 -22.64
N THR A 134 11.71 15.40 -22.26
CA THR A 134 10.73 16.31 -22.85
C THR A 134 10.71 16.23 -24.39
N GLY A 135 9.54 15.92 -24.94
CA GLY A 135 9.22 16.00 -26.38
C GLY A 135 7.90 15.28 -26.67
N GLY A 136 6.89 15.99 -27.16
CA GLY A 136 5.49 15.55 -27.17
C GLY A 136 5.07 14.48 -28.19
N SER A 137 3.76 14.21 -28.15
CA SER A 137 2.90 13.46 -29.09
C SER A 137 2.92 11.93 -29.06
N GLY A 138 1.76 11.37 -28.65
CA GLY A 138 0.95 10.47 -29.50
C GLY A 138 1.35 8.99 -29.64
N SER A 139 0.40 8.14 -29.22
CA SER A 139 0.10 6.80 -29.76
C SER A 139 1.03 5.59 -29.49
N SER A 140 0.44 4.63 -28.78
CA SER A 140 0.26 3.20 -29.10
C SER A 140 1.38 2.28 -29.60
N SER A 141 1.38 1.09 -28.96
CA SER A 141 1.70 -0.27 -29.46
C SER A 141 3.19 -0.69 -29.41
N SER A 142 3.57 -1.60 -28.48
CA SER A 142 3.70 -3.09 -28.61
C SER A 142 5.03 -3.50 -29.30
N THR A 143 5.78 -4.57 -28.96
CA THR A 143 5.37 -5.97 -28.69
C THR A 143 6.57 -6.81 -28.12
N THR A 144 6.28 -7.66 -27.11
CA THR A 144 6.71 -9.07 -26.78
C THR A 144 8.12 -9.69 -26.91
N THR A 145 8.40 -10.66 -26.01
CA THR A 145 8.58 -12.13 -26.27
C THR A 145 8.47 -12.92 -24.91
N SER A 146 7.38 -13.67 -24.61
CA SER A 146 7.11 -15.15 -24.72
C SER A 146 7.81 -16.00 -23.61
N GLU A 147 7.26 -17.04 -22.93
CA GLU A 147 6.17 -18.04 -23.10
C GLU A 147 5.61 -18.43 -21.69
N ASN A 148 4.35 -18.82 -21.46
CA ASN A 148 3.73 -20.10 -21.82
C ASN A 148 2.16 -20.06 -21.74
N LYS A 149 1.51 -21.01 -22.42
CA LYS A 149 0.21 -20.91 -23.09
C LYS A 149 -1.00 -21.44 -22.29
N GLU A 150 -1.95 -20.57 -21.95
CA GLU A 150 -3.40 -20.88 -21.86
C GLU A 150 -4.22 -19.62 -22.20
N SER A 151 -5.34 -19.80 -22.91
CA SER A 151 -6.05 -18.77 -23.68
C SER A 151 -6.50 -17.55 -22.85
N THR A 152 -5.89 -16.38 -23.07
CA THR A 152 -6.23 -15.12 -22.37
C THR A 152 -6.41 -13.97 -23.36
N ALA A 153 -7.53 -13.99 -24.07
CA ALA A 153 -7.97 -12.83 -24.84
C ALA A 153 -8.32 -11.69 -23.86
N ASN A 154 -7.50 -10.63 -23.86
CA ASN A 154 -7.83 -9.31 -23.30
C ASN A 154 -8.18 -9.26 -21.80
N ILE A 155 -7.41 -9.93 -20.94
CA ILE A 155 -7.57 -9.80 -19.48
C ILE A 155 -6.89 -8.51 -19.01
N ASN A 156 -7.62 -7.66 -18.28
CA ASN A 156 -7.09 -6.44 -17.69
C ASN A 156 -5.84 -6.75 -16.82
N PRO A 157 -4.68 -6.11 -17.06
CA PRO A 157 -3.44 -6.38 -16.33
C PRO A 157 -3.56 -6.25 -14.81
N SER A 158 -4.39 -5.34 -14.33
CA SER A 158 -4.63 -5.13 -12.89
C SER A 158 -5.38 -6.30 -12.28
N ILE A 159 -6.33 -6.92 -13.00
CA ILE A 159 -7.05 -8.12 -12.54
C ILE A 159 -6.09 -9.31 -12.44
N LYS A 160 -5.19 -9.46 -13.41
CA LYS A 160 -4.14 -10.49 -13.37
C LYS A 160 -3.21 -10.26 -12.16
N LYS A 161 -2.77 -9.02 -11.94
CA LYS A 161 -1.92 -8.66 -10.79
C LYS A 161 -2.62 -8.91 -9.45
N ALA A 162 -3.91 -8.56 -9.33
CA ALA A 162 -4.71 -8.86 -8.13
C ALA A 162 -4.69 -10.35 -7.81
N ARG A 163 -4.96 -11.19 -8.82
CA ARG A 163 -4.92 -12.65 -8.68
C ARG A 163 -3.55 -13.15 -8.21
N GLU A 164 -2.48 -12.73 -8.89
CA GLU A 164 -1.11 -13.15 -8.57
C GLU A 164 -0.71 -12.75 -7.15
N GLY A 165 -1.02 -11.53 -6.71
CA GLY A 165 -0.72 -11.10 -5.35
C GLY A 165 -1.53 -11.89 -4.31
N LEU A 166 -2.81 -12.18 -4.57
CA LEU A 166 -3.63 -13.00 -3.67
C LEU A 166 -3.11 -14.44 -3.55
N VAL A 167 -2.61 -15.02 -4.65
CA VAL A 167 -1.97 -16.34 -4.63
C VAL A 167 -0.67 -16.32 -3.80
N LYS A 168 0.12 -15.24 -3.88
CA LYS A 168 1.35 -15.07 -3.09
C LYS A 168 1.10 -14.94 -1.59
N ILE A 169 0.01 -14.27 -1.18
CA ILE A 169 -0.30 -14.10 0.24
C ILE A 169 -0.91 -15.34 0.86
N LYS A 170 -1.66 -16.15 0.10
CA LYS A 170 -2.35 -17.35 0.60
C LYS A 170 -1.47 -18.25 1.49
N PRO A 171 -0.22 -18.63 1.11
CA PRO A 171 0.63 -19.46 1.98
C PRO A 171 1.15 -18.74 3.23
N LEU A 172 1.06 -17.41 3.30
CA LEU A 172 1.54 -16.59 4.43
C LEU A 172 0.45 -16.37 5.50
N LEU A 173 -0.80 -16.76 5.21
CA LEU A 173 -1.92 -16.63 6.13
C LEU A 173 -1.85 -17.65 7.25
N LYS A 174 -2.13 -17.19 8.48
CA LYS A 174 -1.97 -18.01 9.68
C LYS A 174 -3.24 -18.77 10.00
N THR A 175 -4.40 -18.18 9.75
CA THR A 175 -5.68 -18.78 10.13
C THR A 175 -6.48 -19.28 8.94
N GLU A 176 -7.38 -20.21 9.21
CA GLU A 176 -8.30 -20.75 8.19
C GLU A 176 -9.31 -19.69 7.72
N ASN A 177 -9.74 -18.79 8.61
CA ASN A 177 -10.68 -17.73 8.24
C ASN A 177 -10.07 -16.74 7.24
N GLU A 178 -8.79 -16.38 7.43
CA GLU A 178 -8.06 -15.55 6.48
C GLU A 178 -7.91 -16.25 5.12
N LYS A 179 -7.57 -17.56 5.13
CA LYS A 179 -7.46 -18.37 3.91
C LYS A 179 -8.78 -18.45 3.16
N GLN A 180 -9.89 -18.64 3.87
CA GLN A 180 -11.23 -18.63 3.27
C GLN A 180 -11.60 -17.27 2.66
N LEU A 181 -11.21 -16.16 3.29
CA LEU A 181 -11.39 -14.84 2.70
C LEU A 181 -10.59 -14.71 1.40
N VAL A 182 -9.32 -15.13 1.39
CA VAL A 182 -8.49 -15.07 0.18
C VAL A 182 -9.00 -16.00 -0.91
N ASP A 183 -9.47 -17.19 -0.58
CA ASP A 183 -10.07 -18.11 -1.54
C ASP A 183 -11.34 -17.52 -2.15
N TYR A 184 -12.17 -16.87 -1.35
CA TYR A 184 -13.32 -16.13 -1.87
C TYR A 184 -12.91 -15.01 -2.83
N LEU A 185 -11.86 -14.25 -2.51
CA LEU A 185 -11.35 -13.17 -3.38
C LEU A 185 -10.77 -13.72 -4.68
N ILE A 186 -9.97 -14.79 -4.63
CA ILE A 186 -9.40 -15.45 -5.81
C ILE A 186 -10.52 -15.98 -6.71
N ASN A 187 -11.49 -16.71 -6.14
CA ASN A 187 -12.62 -17.23 -6.91
C ASN A 187 -13.42 -16.11 -7.58
N THR A 188 -13.66 -15.01 -6.86
CA THR A 188 -14.35 -13.83 -7.38
C THR A 188 -13.59 -13.20 -8.56
N ILE A 189 -12.26 -13.14 -8.48
CA ILE A 189 -11.42 -12.65 -9.58
C ILE A 189 -11.41 -13.63 -10.74
N ASP A 190 -11.38 -14.94 -10.48
CA ASP A 190 -11.45 -15.96 -11.53
C ASP A 190 -12.77 -15.91 -12.29
N GLU A 191 -13.89 -15.66 -11.61
CA GLU A 191 -15.18 -15.40 -12.27
C GLU A 191 -15.16 -14.10 -13.08
N ARG A 192 -14.48 -13.05 -12.59
CA ARG A 192 -14.29 -11.79 -13.34
C ARG A 192 -13.42 -11.95 -14.58
N VAL A 193 -12.46 -12.86 -14.54
CA VAL A 193 -11.60 -13.22 -15.67
C VAL A 193 -12.39 -13.99 -16.73
N LYS A 194 -13.23 -14.96 -16.32
CA LYS A 194 -14.10 -15.71 -17.24
C LYS A 194 -15.21 -14.85 -17.82
N ASN A 195 -15.77 -13.96 -17.01
CA ASN A 195 -16.87 -13.07 -17.38
C ASN A 195 -16.51 -11.60 -17.07
N PRO A 196 -16.09 -10.82 -18.07
CA PRO A 196 -15.74 -9.41 -17.89
C PRO A 196 -16.87 -8.49 -17.40
N SER A 197 -18.11 -8.97 -17.32
CA SER A 197 -19.25 -8.24 -16.76
C SER A 197 -19.65 -8.72 -15.36
N TYR A 198 -18.96 -9.72 -14.80
CA TYR A 198 -19.21 -10.22 -13.45
C TYR A 198 -19.06 -9.08 -12.43
N LYS A 199 -20.07 -8.89 -11.59
CA LYS A 199 -20.06 -7.86 -10.56
C LYS A 199 -19.59 -8.46 -9.24
N ILE A 200 -18.52 -7.89 -8.70
CA ILE A 200 -18.02 -8.27 -7.40
C ILE A 200 -18.98 -7.78 -6.32
N ASN A 201 -19.49 -8.69 -5.50
CA ASN A 201 -20.29 -8.34 -4.34
C ASN A 201 -19.38 -7.78 -3.23
N SER A 202 -19.15 -6.47 -3.28
CA SER A 202 -18.30 -5.78 -2.30
C SER A 202 -18.81 -5.90 -0.86
N ASP A 203 -20.12 -6.10 -0.66
CA ASP A 203 -20.70 -6.22 0.68
C ASP A 203 -20.44 -7.59 1.29
N ASP A 204 -20.42 -8.66 0.49
CA ASP A 204 -20.01 -9.99 0.98
C ASP A 204 -18.52 -10.02 1.33
N VAL A 205 -17.67 -9.38 0.50
CA VAL A 205 -16.24 -9.21 0.83
C VAL A 205 -16.07 -8.49 2.17
N LYS A 206 -16.78 -7.37 2.38
CA LYS A 206 -16.75 -6.62 3.65
C LYS A 206 -17.26 -7.45 4.81
N LYS A 207 -18.33 -8.23 4.63
CA LYS A 207 -18.90 -9.08 5.66
C LYS A 207 -17.90 -10.15 6.11
N ARG A 208 -17.25 -10.83 5.16
CA ARG A 208 -16.22 -11.84 5.43
C ARG A 208 -14.99 -11.26 6.12
N TYR A 209 -14.54 -10.08 5.68
CA TYR A 209 -13.45 -9.38 6.36
C TYR A 209 -13.83 -8.99 7.80
N ARG A 210 -15.05 -8.47 8.02
CA ARG A 210 -15.54 -8.09 9.36
C ARG A 210 -15.81 -9.28 10.28
N SER A 211 -16.00 -10.48 9.74
CA SER A 211 -16.13 -11.69 10.56
C SER A 211 -14.79 -12.22 11.07
N LEU A 212 -13.66 -11.74 10.52
CA LEU A 212 -12.35 -12.01 11.10
C LEU A 212 -12.22 -11.31 12.47
N SER A 213 -11.46 -11.91 13.38
CA SER A 213 -11.08 -11.25 14.63
C SER A 213 -10.23 -10.00 14.36
N SER A 214 -10.16 -9.07 15.32
CA SER A 214 -9.36 -7.83 15.17
C SER A 214 -7.88 -8.10 14.88
N ILE A 215 -7.33 -9.21 15.38
CA ILE A 215 -5.94 -9.62 15.14
C ILE A 215 -5.79 -10.10 13.69
N GLU A 216 -6.65 -11.00 13.23
CA GLU A 216 -6.66 -11.49 11.84
C GLU A 216 -6.86 -10.34 10.85
N GLN A 217 -7.75 -9.39 11.14
CA GLN A 217 -7.94 -8.20 10.31
C GLN A 217 -6.64 -7.40 10.16
N GLN A 218 -5.90 -7.19 11.26
CA GLN A 218 -4.65 -6.45 11.25
C GLN A 218 -3.55 -7.21 10.50
N GLU A 219 -3.42 -8.52 10.71
CA GLU A 219 -2.42 -9.35 10.05
C GLU A 219 -2.67 -9.43 8.54
N PHE A 220 -3.93 -9.68 8.16
CA PHE A 220 -4.36 -9.64 6.77
C PHE A 220 -4.08 -8.29 6.11
N LYS A 221 -4.42 -7.18 6.79
CA LYS A 221 -4.15 -5.82 6.31
C LYS A 221 -2.65 -5.60 6.08
N ASN A 222 -1.81 -5.96 7.04
CA ASN A 222 -0.36 -5.81 6.93
C ASN A 222 0.20 -6.58 5.73
N LEU A 223 -0.35 -7.77 5.47
CA LEU A 223 0.06 -8.64 4.38
C LEU A 223 -0.38 -8.13 3.00
N ILE A 224 -1.60 -7.58 2.91
CA ILE A 224 -2.08 -6.89 1.71
C ILE A 224 -1.20 -5.68 1.42
N GLU A 225 -0.89 -4.86 2.43
CA GLU A 225 -0.07 -3.67 2.27
C GLU A 225 1.42 -3.94 2.07
N SER A 226 1.89 -5.16 2.37
CA SER A 226 3.24 -5.61 1.97
C SER A 226 3.26 -6.21 0.57
N THR A 227 2.13 -6.66 0.05
CA THR A 227 2.05 -7.33 -1.27
C THR A 227 1.70 -6.37 -2.39
N PHE A 228 0.86 -5.37 -2.11
CA PHE A 228 0.37 -4.43 -3.09
C PHE A 228 0.73 -3.00 -2.69
N THR A 229 1.23 -2.23 -3.65
CA THR A 229 1.35 -0.78 -3.51
C THR A 229 -0.02 -0.12 -3.56
N ILE A 230 -0.14 1.11 -3.04
CA ILE A 230 -1.39 1.88 -3.14
C ILE A 230 -1.81 2.11 -4.59
N GLY A 231 -0.86 2.37 -5.49
CA GLY A 231 -1.15 2.54 -6.92
C GLY A 231 -1.76 1.27 -7.51
N GLU A 232 -1.16 0.11 -7.22
CA GLU A 232 -1.73 -1.17 -7.66
C GLU A 232 -3.10 -1.43 -7.04
N LEU A 233 -3.32 -1.09 -5.78
CA LEU A 233 -4.64 -1.21 -5.14
C LEU A 233 -5.68 -0.29 -5.80
N MET A 234 -5.28 0.90 -6.26
CA MET A 234 -6.16 1.81 -7.01
C MET A 234 -6.47 1.25 -8.41
N ASP A 235 -5.45 0.77 -9.13
CA ASP A 235 -5.62 0.17 -10.46
C ASP A 235 -6.49 -1.09 -10.39
N ILE A 236 -6.31 -1.90 -9.35
CA ILE A 236 -7.14 -3.08 -9.07
C ILE A 236 -8.56 -2.63 -8.76
N ARG A 237 -8.75 -1.66 -7.87
CA ARG A 237 -10.07 -1.12 -7.52
C ARG A 237 -10.84 -0.66 -8.76
N GLU A 238 -10.19 0.13 -9.62
CA GLU A 238 -10.77 0.62 -10.86
C GLU A 238 -11.12 -0.53 -11.81
N ALA A 239 -10.22 -1.48 -12.00
CA ALA A 239 -10.44 -2.64 -12.86
C ALA A 239 -11.59 -3.55 -12.37
N LEU A 240 -11.78 -3.61 -11.05
CA LEU A 240 -12.85 -4.38 -10.41
C LEU A 240 -14.18 -3.62 -10.35
N GLY A 241 -14.20 -2.32 -10.65
CA GLY A 241 -15.42 -1.50 -10.69
C GLY A 241 -16.07 -1.30 -9.32
N VAL A 242 -15.26 -1.25 -8.25
CA VAL A 242 -15.68 -1.10 -6.84
C VAL A 242 -15.14 0.17 -6.19
#